data_AF-A0A7R9ZEX5-F1
#
_entry.id   AF-A0A7R9ZEX5-F1
#
_cell.length_a   1.000
_cell.length_b   1.000
_cell.length_c   1.000
_cell.angle_alpha   90.00
_cell.angle_beta   90.00
_cell.angle_gamma   90.00
#
_symmetry.space_group_name_H-M   'P 1'
#
loop_
_entity.id
_entity.type
_entity.pdbx_description
1 polymer ?
#
loop_
_entity_poly.entity_id
_entity_poly.type
_entity_poly.pdbx_seq_one_letter_code
_entity_poly.pdbx_strand_id
1 'polypeptide(L)'
;ASVPDAEKGAYLEARRRCPELVDDDHKRAFLWREGYDPERAAARLVRHWTFKRKLFGPVKCYLPMTLSGAMSDDLITLSVGFVHLLPGRDERGRNVMLF
;
A
#
# COMPACT_ATOMS: atom_id res chain seq x y z
N ALA A 1 -18.33 4.44 13.92
CA ALA A 1 -18.36 2.98 14.05
C ALA A 1 -16.93 2.48 14.21
N SER A 2 -16.63 1.82 15.32
CA SER A 2 -15.32 1.25 15.59
C SER A 2 -15.21 -0.09 14.87
N VAL A 3 -14.35 -0.20 13.86
CA VAL A 3 -14.02 -1.51 13.26
C VAL A 3 -13.53 -2.44 14.39
N PRO A 4 -14.01 -3.69 14.51
CA PRO A 4 -13.63 -4.57 15.63
C PRO A 4 -12.12 -4.81 15.70
N ASP A 5 -11.57 -4.93 16.91
CA ASP A 5 -10.12 -5.09 17.11
C ASP A 5 -9.56 -6.36 16.45
N ALA A 6 -10.36 -7.43 16.39
CA ALA A 6 -10.03 -8.66 15.68
C ALA A 6 -9.74 -8.43 14.19
N GLU A 7 -10.42 -7.45 13.58
CA GLU A 7 -10.25 -7.11 12.16
C GLU A 7 -9.09 -6.15 11.92
N LYS A 8 -8.70 -5.36 12.95
CA LYS A 8 -7.64 -4.34 12.86
C LYS A 8 -6.22 -4.87 13.07
N GLY A 9 -6.02 -6.15 13.37
CA GLY A 9 -4.72 -6.68 13.80
C GLY A 9 -3.56 -6.36 12.83
N ALA A 10 -3.76 -6.50 11.52
CA ALA A 10 -2.72 -6.18 10.53
C ALA A 10 -2.35 -4.69 10.51
N TYR A 11 -3.35 -3.81 10.66
CA TYR A 11 -3.16 -2.37 10.75
C TYR A 11 -2.47 -1.96 12.04
N LEU A 12 -2.86 -2.54 13.18
CA LEU A 12 -2.22 -2.26 14.47
C LEU A 12 -0.74 -2.67 14.46
N GLU A 13 -0.41 -3.78 13.82
CA GLU A 13 0.98 -4.20 13.62
C GLU A 13 1.74 -3.24 12.71
N ALA A 14 1.13 -2.79 11.61
CA ALA A 14 1.74 -1.82 10.71
C ALA A 14 2.07 -0.51 11.44
N ARG A 15 1.16 -0.02 12.29
CA ARG A 15 1.39 1.17 13.10
C ARG A 15 2.56 1.02 14.07
N ARG A 16 2.88 -0.21 14.50
CA ARG A 16 4.05 -0.51 15.34
C ARG A 16 5.34 -0.67 14.54
N ARG A 17 5.30 -1.36 13.40
CA ARG A 17 6.50 -1.75 12.63
C ARG A 17 6.96 -0.71 11.61
N CYS A 18 6.01 0.00 11.01
CA CYS A 18 6.25 0.96 9.93
C CYS A 18 5.35 2.18 10.10
N PRO A 19 5.48 2.94 11.21
CA PRO A 19 4.65 4.13 11.45
C PRO A 19 4.73 5.16 10.33
N GLU A 20 5.87 5.25 9.63
CA GLU A 20 6.09 6.09 8.46
C GLU A 20 5.20 5.73 7.25
N LEU A 21 4.73 4.47 7.16
CA LEU A 21 3.80 4.03 6.13
C LEU A 21 2.33 4.14 6.58
N VAL A 22 2.08 4.64 7.79
CA VAL A 22 0.75 4.81 8.40
C VAL A 22 0.60 6.25 8.91
N ASP A 23 1.25 7.19 8.22
CA ASP A 23 1.21 8.62 8.54
C ASP A 23 -0.14 9.26 8.16
N ASP A 24 -0.25 10.56 8.39
CA ASP A 24 -1.50 11.29 8.16
C ASP A 24 -1.80 11.48 6.68
N ASP A 25 -0.79 11.53 5.82
CA ASP A 25 -0.98 11.57 4.36
C ASP A 25 -1.53 10.24 3.84
N HIS A 26 -1.00 9.12 4.36
CA HIS A 26 -1.54 7.80 4.07
C HIS A 26 -3.01 7.69 4.50
N LYS A 27 -3.35 8.08 5.73
CA LYS A 27 -4.75 8.08 6.22
C LYS A 27 -5.65 9.00 5.38
N ARG A 28 -5.15 10.17 4.98
CA ARG A 28 -5.89 11.15 4.17
C ARG A 28 -6.26 10.59 2.81
N ALA A 29 -5.42 9.77 2.19
CA ALA A 29 -5.74 9.10 0.94
C ALA A 29 -7.01 8.21 1.05
N PHE A 30 -7.22 7.54 2.20
CA PHE A 30 -8.43 6.74 2.44
C PHE A 30 -9.66 7.62 2.68
N LEU A 31 -9.51 8.72 3.42
CA LEU A 31 -10.58 9.70 3.60
C LEU A 31 -11.04 10.27 2.26
N TRP A 32 -10.10 10.68 1.41
CA TRP A 32 -10.40 11.21 0.09
C TRP A 32 -11.16 10.19 -0.77
N ARG A 33 -10.74 8.92 -0.73
CA ARG A 33 -11.40 7.85 -1.49
C ARG A 33 -12.83 7.57 -1.03
N GLU A 34 -13.14 7.77 0.25
CA GLU A 34 -14.47 7.52 0.83
C GLU A 34 -15.30 8.79 0.98
N GLY A 35 -14.93 9.90 0.33
CA GLY A 35 -15.70 11.15 0.39
C GLY A 35 -15.71 11.79 1.79
N TYR A 36 -14.62 11.65 2.54
CA TYR A 36 -14.45 12.11 3.91
C TYR A 36 -15.38 11.45 4.96
N ASP A 37 -15.96 10.30 4.65
CA ASP A 37 -16.60 9.45 5.65
C ASP A 37 -15.51 8.73 6.50
N PRO A 38 -15.36 9.08 7.79
CA PRO A 38 -14.29 8.52 8.63
C PRO A 38 -14.50 7.03 8.94
N GLU A 39 -15.74 6.54 8.98
CA GLU A 39 -16.03 5.14 9.30
C GLU A 39 -15.67 4.24 8.14
N ARG A 40 -16.10 4.64 6.93
CA ARG A 40 -15.77 3.93 5.70
C ARG A 40 -14.29 3.99 5.40
N ALA A 41 -13.64 5.13 5.65
CA ALA A 41 -12.19 5.28 5.50
C ALA A 41 -11.42 4.36 6.45
N ALA A 42 -11.82 4.28 7.72
CA ALA A 42 -11.22 3.36 8.68
C ALA A 42 -11.39 1.90 8.26
N ALA A 43 -12.58 1.50 7.79
CA ALA A 43 -12.83 0.15 7.28
C ALA A 43 -11.97 -0.18 6.05
N ARG A 44 -11.80 0.77 5.11
CA ARG A 44 -10.94 0.58 3.94
C ARG A 44 -9.46 0.48 4.34
N LEU A 45 -9.00 1.30 5.27
CA LEU A 45 -7.62 1.28 5.77
C LEU A 45 -7.29 -0.09 6.41
N VAL A 46 -8.20 -0.62 7.22
CA VAL A 46 -8.03 -1.94 7.82
C VAL A 46 -8.00 -3.05 6.77
N ARG A 47 -8.95 -3.02 5.81
CA ARG A 47 -8.94 -3.95 4.68
C ARG A 47 -7.66 -3.87 3.86
N HIS A 48 -7.12 -2.68 3.63
CA HIS A 48 -5.87 -2.48 2.90
C HIS A 48 -4.73 -3.24 3.57
N TRP A 49 -4.52 -3.07 4.88
CA TRP A 49 -3.43 -3.76 5.59
C TRP A 49 -3.64 -5.27 5.70
N THR A 50 -4.88 -5.72 5.89
CA THR A 50 -5.23 -7.14 5.85
C THR A 50 -4.91 -7.75 4.48
N PHE A 51 -5.28 -7.06 3.39
CA PHE A 51 -4.98 -7.51 2.04
C PHE A 51 -3.48 -7.46 1.73
N LYS A 52 -2.79 -6.38 2.11
CA LYS A 52 -1.34 -6.22 1.93
C LYS A 52 -0.57 -7.33 2.64
N ARG A 53 -0.97 -7.71 3.86
CA ARG A 53 -0.40 -8.85 4.59
C ARG A 53 -0.71 -10.19 3.92
N LYS A 54 -1.91 -10.37 3.35
CA LYS A 54 -2.27 -11.58 2.61
C LYS A 54 -1.42 -11.72 1.33
N LEU A 55 -1.16 -10.62 0.64
CA LEU A 55 -0.45 -10.60 -0.64
C LEU A 55 1.06 -10.78 -0.48
N PHE A 56 1.68 -9.98 0.40
CA PHE A 56 3.14 -9.95 0.58
C PHE A 56 3.64 -10.82 1.75
N GLY A 57 2.72 -11.45 2.49
CA GLY A 57 3.04 -12.22 3.69
C GLY A 57 3.37 -11.34 4.91
N PRO A 58 3.73 -11.98 6.05
CA PRO A 58 3.88 -11.31 7.35
C PRO A 58 5.17 -10.48 7.52
N VAL A 59 6.09 -10.54 6.55
CA VAL A 59 7.37 -9.80 6.61
C VAL A 59 7.36 -8.64 5.62
N LYS A 60 7.16 -8.92 4.32
CA LYS A 60 7.28 -7.91 3.26
C LYS A 60 6.14 -6.89 3.24
N CYS A 61 4.99 -7.19 3.88
CA CYS A 61 3.87 -6.26 3.90
C CYS A 61 4.17 -4.93 4.62
N TYR A 62 5.21 -4.89 5.45
CA TYR A 62 5.66 -3.68 6.15
C TYR A 62 6.73 -2.89 5.40
N LEU A 63 7.12 -3.33 4.20
CA LEU A 63 8.02 -2.57 3.33
C LEU A 63 7.23 -1.54 2.49
N PRO A 64 7.89 -0.48 2.02
CA PRO A 64 7.31 0.44 1.04
C PRO A 64 6.84 -0.32 -0.21
N MET A 65 5.65 0.03 -0.72
CA MET A 65 5.09 -0.59 -1.94
C MET A 65 5.79 -0.03 -3.19
N THR A 66 7.05 -0.42 -3.35
CA THR A 66 7.95 0.01 -4.41
C THR A 66 8.72 -1.19 -4.95
N LEU A 67 9.31 -1.05 -6.13
CA LEU A 67 10.13 -2.08 -6.77
C LEU A 67 11.44 -2.36 -6.02
N SER A 68 11.84 -1.49 -5.07
CA SER A 68 12.96 -1.74 -4.16
C SER A 68 12.50 -2.21 -2.77
N GLY A 69 11.19 -2.36 -2.56
CA GLY A 69 10.57 -2.73 -1.29
C GLY A 69 9.74 -3.99 -1.41
N ALA A 70 8.44 -3.91 -1.06
CA ALA A 70 7.55 -5.07 -1.04
C ALA A 70 7.42 -5.81 -2.39
N MET A 71 7.68 -5.12 -3.51
CA MET A 71 7.58 -5.64 -4.87
C MET A 71 8.94 -5.97 -5.50
N SER A 72 10.00 -6.12 -4.69
CA SER A 72 11.35 -6.40 -5.19
C SER A 72 11.42 -7.62 -6.11
N ASP A 73 10.61 -8.63 -5.82
CA ASP A 73 10.61 -9.90 -6.55
C ASP A 73 9.83 -9.80 -7.87
N ASP A 74 8.95 -8.80 -8.00
CA ASP A 74 8.06 -8.63 -9.15
C ASP A 74 8.74 -7.94 -10.34
N LEU A 75 9.96 -7.41 -10.15
CA LEU A 75 10.76 -6.78 -11.21
C LEU A 75 10.99 -7.71 -12.40
N ILE A 76 11.28 -8.99 -12.13
CA ILE A 76 11.51 -9.98 -13.17
C ILE A 76 10.20 -10.23 -13.92
N THR A 77 9.08 -10.39 -13.21
CA THR A 77 7.76 -10.58 -13.81
C THR A 77 7.35 -9.40 -14.69
N LEU A 78 7.64 -8.16 -14.27
CA LEU A 78 7.40 -6.96 -15.09
C LEU A 78 8.27 -6.92 -16.35
N SER A 79 9.46 -7.52 -16.35
CA SER A 79 10.34 -7.52 -17.52
C SER A 79 9.92 -8.48 -18.64
N VAL A 80 9.00 -9.42 -18.36
CA VAL A 80 8.60 -10.49 -19.29
C VAL A 80 7.15 -10.32 -19.79
N GLY A 81 6.39 -9.40 -19.20
CA GLY A 81 4.97 -9.20 -19.49
C GLY A 81 4.66 -8.06 -20.49
N PHE A 82 3.38 -7.75 -20.60
CA PHE A 82 2.83 -6.65 -21.41
C PHE A 82 3.09 -5.26 -20.80
N VAL A 83 3.45 -5.20 -19.51
CA VAL A 83 3.68 -3.94 -18.79
C VAL A 83 5.16 -3.59 -18.83
N HIS A 84 5.51 -2.52 -19.54
CA HIS A 84 6.89 -2.05 -19.64
C HIS A 84 7.13 -0.86 -18.71
N LEU A 85 8.10 -1.02 -17.79
CA LEU A 85 8.66 0.11 -17.05
C LEU A 85 9.63 0.86 -17.97
N LEU A 86 9.32 2.11 -18.32
CA LEU A 86 10.17 2.91 -19.18
C LEU A 86 11.41 3.41 -18.40
N PRO A 87 12.58 3.53 -19.06
CA PRO A 87 13.81 4.01 -18.40
C PRO A 87 13.75 5.49 -18.00
N GLY A 88 12.81 6.26 -18.56
CA GLY A 88 12.59 7.66 -18.25
C GLY A 88 11.68 7.89 -17.03
N ARG A 89 11.88 9.01 -16.36
CA ARG A 89 10.94 9.56 -15.38
C ARG A 89 10.20 10.75 -16.00
N ASP A 90 9.01 11.06 -15.49
CA ASP A 90 8.33 12.29 -15.87
C ASP A 90 9.01 13.54 -15.27
N GLU A 91 8.49 14.72 -15.59
CA GLU A 91 9.00 16.02 -15.10
C GLU A 91 9.03 16.15 -13.57
N ARG A 92 8.31 15.27 -12.85
CA ARG A 92 8.25 15.23 -11.39
C ARG A 92 9.00 14.04 -10.79
N GLY A 93 9.78 13.32 -11.60
CA GLY A 93 10.60 12.19 -11.16
C GLY A 93 9.83 10.89 -10.91
N ARG A 94 8.58 10.76 -11.39
CA ARG A 94 7.75 9.56 -11.23
C ARG A 94 8.06 8.52 -12.32
N ASN A 95 7.94 7.24 -11.97
CA ASN A 95 8.10 6.14 -12.91
C ASN A 95 6.97 6.13 -13.95
N VAL A 96 7.30 5.82 -15.22
CA VAL A 96 6.33 5.71 -16.31
C VAL A 96 6.13 4.23 -16.67
N MET A 97 4.88 3.78 -16.63
CA MET A 97 4.48 2.43 -17.03
C MET A 97 3.67 2.49 -18.33
N LEU A 98 4.09 1.71 -19.33
CA LEU A 98 3.36 1.50 -20.57
C LEU A 98 2.63 0.15 -20.49
N PHE A 99 1.35 0.14 -20.84
CA PHE A 99 0.52 -1.05 -20.99
C PHE A 99 0.22 -1.20 -22.47
#